data_AF-A0A9D8MSA6-F1
#
_entry.id   AF-A0A9D8MSA6-F1
#
_cell.length_a   1.000
_cell.length_b   1.000
_cell.length_c   1.000
_cell.angle_alpha   90.00
_cell.angle_beta   90.00
_cell.angle_gamma   90.00
#
_symmetry.space_group_name_H-M   'P 1'
#
loop_
_entity.id
_entity.type
_entity.pdbx_description
1 polymer ?
#
loop_
_entity_poly.entity_id
_entity_poly.type
_entity_poly.pdbx_seq_one_letter_code
_entity_poly.pdbx_strand_id
1 'polypeptide(L)'
;MGGGALMLHWMRPEDPNVMVNVSLGSLLGGMALANGGLGAVHGFAGVIGGMTGAPHGAVCAALLPAVLRMNLDIARQGKQPLCRQTMARINETALMLSRDVNSKTQDLITLIEKMSTQQNVAGLEKRGVKRADFPVIIEKASRASSMKGNPFPLTAEQLFQILDESF
;
A
#
# COMPACT_ATOMS: atom_id res chain seq x y z
N MET A 1 14.02 -12.81 1.85
CA MET A 1 12.87 -13.40 2.57
C MET A 1 11.59 -12.75 2.01
N GLY A 2 11.01 -13.33 0.95
CA GLY A 2 9.83 -12.74 0.27
C GLY A 2 8.52 -13.33 0.80
N GLY A 3 7.54 -12.47 1.12
CA GLY A 3 6.08 -12.65 1.24
C GLY A 3 5.47 -13.82 2.05
N GLY A 4 6.04 -15.02 1.97
CA GLY A 4 5.46 -16.25 2.50
C GLY A 4 5.42 -16.36 4.02
N ALA A 5 6.27 -15.63 4.76
CA ALA A 5 6.28 -15.68 6.22
C ALA A 5 4.98 -15.16 6.85
N LEU A 6 4.35 -14.13 6.27
CA LEU A 6 3.07 -13.61 6.75
C LEU A 6 1.93 -14.60 6.49
N MET A 7 1.92 -15.24 5.32
CA MET A 7 0.93 -16.28 5.00
C MET A 7 1.11 -17.52 5.87
N LEU A 8 2.36 -17.95 6.09
CA LEU A 8 2.67 -19.06 6.98
C LEU A 8 2.34 -18.73 8.44
N HIS A 9 2.50 -17.49 8.89
CA HIS A 9 2.08 -17.07 10.23
C HIS A 9 0.58 -17.19 10.43
N TRP A 10 -0.20 -16.78 9.42
CA TRP A 10 -1.65 -16.92 9.46
C TRP A 10 -2.10 -18.39 9.55
N MET A 11 -1.29 -19.31 9.01
CA MET A 11 -1.58 -20.74 9.00
C MET A 11 -0.95 -21.52 10.16
N ARG A 12 0.14 -21.01 10.76
CA ARG A 12 0.95 -21.64 11.82
C ARG A 12 1.52 -20.57 12.76
N PRO A 13 0.67 -19.85 13.51
CA PRO A 13 1.10 -18.75 14.36
C PRO A 13 2.03 -19.22 15.50
N GLU A 14 1.95 -20.49 15.89
CA GLU A 14 2.79 -21.11 16.92
C GLU A 14 4.21 -21.49 16.48
N ASP A 15 4.55 -21.44 15.18
CA ASP A 15 5.90 -21.77 14.71
C ASP A 15 6.89 -20.64 15.06
N PRO A 16 7.88 -20.88 15.96
CA PRO A 16 8.82 -19.84 16.39
C PRO A 16 9.64 -19.26 15.24
N ASN A 17 9.97 -20.06 14.21
CA ASN A 17 10.73 -19.56 13.07
C ASN A 17 9.90 -18.60 12.23
N VAL A 18 8.60 -18.86 12.12
CA VAL A 18 7.67 -17.98 11.41
C VAL A 18 7.51 -16.66 12.19
N MET A 19 7.35 -16.74 13.51
CA MET A 19 7.27 -15.56 14.38
C MET A 19 8.52 -14.68 14.33
N VAL A 20 9.71 -15.28 14.33
CA VAL A 20 10.98 -14.55 14.18
C VAL A 20 11.03 -13.82 12.83
N ASN A 21 10.65 -14.48 11.74
CA ASN A 21 10.65 -13.87 10.41
C ASN A 21 9.64 -12.71 10.27
N VAL A 22 8.44 -12.86 10.82
CA VAL A 22 7.44 -11.77 10.84
C VAL A 22 7.91 -10.60 11.70
N SER A 23 8.48 -10.88 12.88
CA SER A 23 9.02 -9.86 13.78
C SER A 23 10.16 -9.08 13.14
N LEU A 24 11.10 -9.79 12.48
CA LEU A 24 12.19 -9.18 11.73
C LEU A 24 11.65 -8.34 10.56
N GLY A 25 10.69 -8.86 9.81
CA GLY A 25 10.03 -8.10 8.73
C GLY A 25 9.37 -6.82 9.22
N SER A 26 8.66 -6.88 10.36
CA SER A 26 8.05 -5.72 11.00
C SER A 26 9.09 -4.69 11.46
N LEU A 27 10.19 -5.14 12.06
CA LEU A 27 11.28 -4.27 12.50
C LEU A 27 11.92 -3.53 11.32
N LEU A 28 12.32 -4.28 10.29
CA LEU A 28 12.93 -3.71 9.07
C LEU A 28 11.97 -2.75 8.36
N GLY A 29 10.68 -3.10 8.30
CA GLY A 29 9.65 -2.22 7.79
C GLY A 29 9.55 -0.91 8.57
N GLY A 30 9.52 -0.99 9.91
CA GLY A 30 9.51 0.19 10.77
C GLY A 30 10.73 1.10 10.57
N MET A 31 11.93 0.52 10.48
CA MET A 31 13.15 1.27 10.19
C MET A 31 13.10 1.96 8.82
N ALA A 32 12.59 1.27 7.79
CA ALA A 32 12.44 1.85 6.47
C ALA A 32 11.45 3.02 6.47
N LEU A 33 10.29 2.88 7.10
CA LEU A 33 9.27 3.94 7.16
C LEU A 33 9.74 5.15 7.98
N ALA A 34 10.47 4.93 9.07
CA ALA A 34 10.99 6.01 9.91
C ALA A 34 11.98 6.93 9.17
N ASN A 35 12.70 6.42 8.16
CA ASN A 35 13.73 7.15 7.42
C ASN A 35 13.31 7.53 5.99
N GLY A 36 12.47 6.72 5.35
CA GLY A 36 11.98 6.94 3.99
C GLY A 36 10.67 7.73 3.93
N GLY A 37 10.02 7.95 5.08
CA GLY A 37 8.70 8.54 5.14
C GLY A 37 7.59 7.56 4.77
N LEU A 38 6.40 8.11 4.59
CA LEU A 38 5.18 7.38 4.25
C LEU A 38 4.66 7.84 2.88
N GLY A 39 3.38 7.63 2.60
CA GLY A 39 2.77 8.10 1.36
C GLY A 39 1.25 8.09 1.44
N ALA A 40 0.60 8.09 0.27
CA ALA A 40 -0.84 8.24 0.16
C ALA A 40 -1.63 7.18 0.96
N VAL A 41 -1.17 5.92 1.00
CA VAL A 41 -1.78 4.85 1.81
C VAL A 41 -1.96 5.28 3.27
N HIS A 42 -0.88 5.78 3.91
CA HIS A 42 -0.94 6.21 5.31
C HIS A 42 -1.69 7.54 5.48
N GLY A 43 -1.61 8.43 4.48
CA GLY A 43 -2.40 9.67 4.45
C GLY A 43 -3.90 9.41 4.52
N PHE A 44 -4.39 8.44 3.75
CA PHE A 44 -5.78 7.98 3.83
C PHE A 44 -6.06 7.21 5.12
N ALA A 45 -5.19 6.26 5.50
CA ALA A 45 -5.45 5.37 6.62
C ALA A 45 -5.58 6.08 7.97
N GLY A 46 -4.85 7.17 8.20
CA GLY A 46 -5.02 8.00 9.40
C GLY A 46 -6.39 8.68 9.46
N VAL A 47 -6.87 9.22 8.33
CA VAL A 47 -8.18 9.89 8.23
C VAL A 47 -9.31 8.89 8.37
N ILE A 48 -9.29 7.81 7.59
CA ILE A 48 -10.33 6.77 7.61
C ILE A 48 -10.39 6.12 8.99
N GLY A 49 -9.25 5.74 9.57
CA GLY A 49 -9.19 5.17 10.91
C GLY A 49 -9.76 6.11 11.98
N GLY A 50 -9.47 7.41 11.90
CA GLY A 50 -10.04 8.42 12.80
C GLY A 50 -11.55 8.64 12.62
N MET A 51 -12.09 8.38 11.42
CA MET A 51 -13.53 8.55 11.13
C MET A 51 -14.35 7.29 11.44
N THR A 52 -13.82 6.10 11.17
CA THR A 52 -14.58 4.85 11.24
C THR A 52 -14.16 3.93 12.39
N GLY A 53 -13.01 4.18 13.02
CA GLY A 53 -12.39 3.26 13.99
C GLY A 53 -11.80 1.99 13.38
N ALA A 54 -11.73 1.89 12.05
CA ALA A 54 -11.20 0.72 11.38
C ALA A 54 -9.71 0.47 11.71
N PRO A 55 -9.28 -0.80 11.86
CA PRO A 55 -7.87 -1.11 12.12
C PRO A 55 -6.96 -0.56 11.02
N HIS A 56 -5.94 0.21 11.41
CA HIS A 56 -5.06 0.92 10.49
C HIS A 56 -4.44 0.02 9.42
N GLY A 57 -3.88 -1.13 9.81
CA GLY A 57 -3.30 -2.10 8.88
C GLY A 57 -4.31 -2.65 7.86
N ALA A 58 -5.57 -2.81 8.25
CA ALA A 58 -6.62 -3.28 7.34
C ALA A 58 -6.98 -2.23 6.30
N VAL A 59 -7.04 -0.95 6.69
CA VAL A 59 -7.25 0.17 5.76
C VAL A 59 -6.05 0.31 4.82
N CYS A 60 -4.83 0.23 5.35
CA CYS A 60 -3.61 0.27 4.53
C CYS A 60 -3.59 -0.85 3.50
N ALA A 61 -3.95 -2.08 3.90
CA ALA A 61 -3.98 -3.23 3.00
C ALA A 61 -5.00 -3.05 1.86
N ALA A 62 -6.19 -2.52 2.15
CA ALA A 62 -7.22 -2.27 1.14
C ALA A 62 -6.79 -1.22 0.10
N LEU A 63 -6.06 -0.18 0.53
CA LEU A 63 -5.63 0.93 -0.32
C LEU A 63 -4.37 0.66 -1.13
N LEU A 64 -3.50 -0.26 -0.67
CA LEU A 64 -2.16 -0.44 -1.21
C LEU A 64 -2.14 -0.73 -2.73
N PRO A 65 -2.98 -1.63 -3.28
CA PRO A 65 -2.97 -1.91 -4.72
C PRO A 65 -3.29 -0.65 -5.56
N ALA A 66 -4.36 0.07 -5.20
CA ALA A 66 -4.83 1.25 -5.93
C ALA A 66 -3.80 2.39 -5.90
N VAL A 67 -3.18 2.64 -4.74
CA VAL A 67 -2.12 3.66 -4.62
C VAL A 67 -0.88 3.30 -5.45
N LEU A 68 -0.45 2.03 -5.44
CA LEU A 68 0.69 1.59 -6.24
C LEU A 68 0.42 1.74 -7.75
N ARG A 69 -0.78 1.38 -8.20
CA ARG A 69 -1.22 1.56 -9.59
C ARG A 69 -1.20 3.03 -9.99
N MET A 70 -1.82 3.89 -9.18
CA MET A 70 -1.84 5.34 -9.44
C MET A 70 -0.43 5.91 -9.58
N ASN A 71 0.47 5.58 -8.65
CA ASN A 71 1.86 6.03 -8.71
C ASN A 71 2.61 5.48 -9.93
N LEU A 72 2.36 4.23 -10.32
CA LEU A 72 2.96 3.63 -11.51
C LEU A 72 2.45 4.30 -12.80
N ASP A 73 1.17 4.60 -12.90
CA ASP A 73 0.58 5.23 -14.08
C ASP A 73 1.08 6.66 -14.27
N ILE A 74 1.17 7.44 -13.18
CA ILE A 74 1.81 8.77 -13.20
C ILE A 74 3.27 8.66 -13.66
N ALA A 75 4.01 7.68 -13.12
CA ALA A 75 5.40 7.48 -13.50
C ALA A 75 5.58 7.06 -14.97
N ARG A 76 4.68 6.24 -15.51
CA ARG A 76 4.71 5.82 -16.94
C ARG A 76 4.44 6.99 -17.89
N GLN A 77 3.55 7.90 -17.52
CA GLN A 77 3.17 9.04 -18.35
C GLN A 77 4.18 10.20 -18.24
N GLY A 78 4.88 10.31 -17.11
CA GLY A 78 5.84 11.36 -16.87
C GLY A 78 7.21 11.12 -17.51
N LYS A 79 7.92 12.20 -17.86
CA LYS A 79 9.27 12.16 -18.45
C LYS A 79 10.37 12.59 -17.48
N GLN A 80 10.00 12.97 -16.25
CA GLN A 80 10.92 13.50 -15.25
C GLN A 80 11.86 12.39 -14.70
N PRO A 81 13.06 12.74 -14.21
CA PRO A 81 13.96 11.75 -13.59
C PRO A 81 13.31 10.94 -12.47
N LEU A 82 12.45 11.59 -11.67
CA LEU A 82 11.70 10.95 -10.59
C LEU A 82 10.80 9.81 -11.09
N CYS A 83 10.17 9.97 -12.26
CA CYS A 83 9.33 8.94 -12.88
C CYS A 83 10.12 7.65 -13.14
N ARG A 84 11.31 7.77 -13.72
CA ARG A 84 12.21 6.63 -13.95
C ARG A 84 12.67 6.00 -12.63
N GLN A 85 12.99 6.82 -11.63
CA GLN A 85 13.41 6.35 -10.31
C GLN A 85 12.29 5.57 -9.60
N THR A 86 11.05 6.06 -9.63
CA THR A 86 9.90 5.39 -9.04
C THR A 86 9.62 4.06 -9.73
N MET A 87 9.62 4.02 -11.07
CA MET A 87 9.47 2.76 -11.81
C MET A 87 10.58 1.76 -11.47
N ALA A 88 11.84 2.21 -11.38
CA ALA A 88 12.96 1.35 -11.02
C ALA A 88 12.80 0.75 -9.62
N ARG A 89 12.40 1.54 -8.62
CA ARG A 89 12.15 1.06 -7.25
C ARG A 89 10.98 0.07 -7.17
N ILE A 90 9.90 0.32 -7.89
CA ILE A 90 8.76 -0.61 -7.96
C ILE A 90 9.22 -1.92 -8.64
N ASN A 91 10.03 -1.84 -9.70
CA ASN A 91 10.57 -3.01 -10.37
C ASN A 91 11.51 -3.82 -9.46
N GLU A 92 12.42 -3.15 -8.75
CA GLU A 92 13.29 -3.77 -7.76
C GLU A 92 12.49 -4.52 -6.68
N THR A 93 11.42 -3.90 -6.19
CA THR A 93 10.49 -4.54 -5.23
C THR A 93 9.80 -5.75 -5.84
N ALA A 94 9.38 -5.68 -7.11
CA ALA A 94 8.79 -6.80 -7.84
C ALA A 94 9.76 -8.00 -7.90
N LEU A 95 11.01 -7.76 -8.31
CA LEU A 95 12.07 -8.78 -8.40
C LEU A 95 12.34 -9.43 -7.03
N MET A 96 12.42 -8.61 -5.97
CA MET A 96 12.68 -9.09 -4.60
C MET A 96 11.55 -9.98 -4.05
N LEU A 97 10.29 -9.62 -4.34
CA LEU A 97 9.13 -10.33 -3.81
C LEU A 97 8.73 -11.55 -4.63
N SER A 98 8.79 -11.47 -5.96
CA SER A 98 8.48 -12.59 -6.86
C SER A 98 9.57 -13.66 -6.86
N ARG A 99 10.82 -13.27 -6.56
CA ARG A 99 12.04 -14.09 -6.76
C ARG A 99 12.22 -14.53 -8.22
N ASP A 100 11.65 -13.80 -9.17
CA ASP A 100 11.80 -14.01 -10.60
C ASP A 100 12.55 -12.82 -11.20
N VAL A 101 13.70 -13.10 -11.82
CA VAL A 101 14.55 -12.10 -12.48
C VAL A 101 13.90 -11.46 -13.70
N ASN A 102 12.85 -12.08 -14.25
CA ASN A 102 12.08 -11.56 -15.38
C ASN A 102 10.87 -10.74 -14.93
N SER A 103 10.65 -10.60 -13.62
CA SER A 103 9.51 -9.86 -13.09
C SER A 103 9.58 -8.39 -13.46
N LYS A 104 8.43 -7.86 -13.87
CA LYS A 104 8.21 -6.48 -14.29
C LYS A 104 7.48 -5.70 -13.22
N THR A 105 7.52 -4.38 -13.36
CA THR A 105 6.84 -3.42 -12.47
C THR A 105 5.35 -3.73 -12.25
N GLN A 106 4.65 -4.22 -13.28
CA GLN A 106 3.22 -4.57 -13.18
C GLN A 106 2.97 -5.81 -12.31
N ASP A 107 3.92 -6.74 -12.28
CA ASP A 107 3.79 -8.00 -11.55
C ASP A 107 3.75 -7.77 -10.04
N LEU A 108 4.32 -6.66 -9.55
CA LEU A 108 4.20 -6.29 -8.14
C LEU A 108 2.74 -6.04 -7.74
N ILE A 109 2.00 -5.29 -8.55
CA ILE A 109 0.59 -4.96 -8.27
C ILE A 109 -0.21 -6.26 -8.27
N THR A 110 -0.07 -7.08 -9.32
CA THR A 110 -0.73 -8.39 -9.41
C THR A 110 -0.39 -9.29 -8.23
N LEU A 111 0.88 -9.30 -7.79
CA LEU A 111 1.32 -10.08 -6.63
C LEU A 111 0.65 -9.60 -5.35
N ILE A 112 0.60 -8.29 -5.12
CA ILE A 112 -0.04 -7.69 -3.93
C ILE A 112 -1.55 -7.95 -3.93
N GLU A 113 -2.22 -7.86 -5.08
CA GLU A 113 -3.64 -8.18 -5.21
C GLU A 113 -3.94 -9.65 -4.93
N LYS A 114 -3.09 -10.55 -5.45
CA LYS A 114 -3.17 -11.97 -5.16
C LYS A 114 -2.99 -12.24 -3.67
N MET A 115 -2.00 -11.61 -3.03
CA MET A 115 -1.79 -11.73 -1.59
C MET A 115 -2.98 -11.17 -0.80
N SER A 116 -3.53 -10.03 -1.22
CA SER A 116 -4.70 -9.41 -0.58
C SER A 116 -5.92 -10.33 -0.65
N THR A 117 -6.16 -10.94 -1.81
CA THR A 117 -7.22 -11.94 -2.00
C THR A 117 -6.99 -13.17 -1.13
N GLN A 118 -5.77 -13.71 -1.10
CA GLN A 118 -5.43 -14.88 -0.27
C GLN A 118 -5.62 -14.63 1.22
N GLN A 119 -5.43 -13.39 1.67
CA GLN A 119 -5.61 -12.98 3.07
C GLN A 119 -7.02 -12.44 3.36
N ASN A 120 -7.95 -12.53 2.41
CA ASN A 120 -9.31 -12.03 2.53
C ASN A 120 -9.38 -10.56 2.97
N VAL A 121 -8.50 -9.72 2.42
CA VAL A 121 -8.51 -8.28 2.70
C VAL A 121 -9.79 -7.68 2.15
N ALA A 122 -10.67 -7.26 3.06
CA ALA A 122 -11.91 -6.58 2.70
C ALA A 122 -11.68 -5.12 2.28
N GLY A 123 -12.44 -4.67 1.27
CA GLY A 123 -12.48 -3.28 0.79
C GLY A 123 -13.02 -2.29 1.83
N LEU A 124 -12.95 -0.99 1.49
CA LEU A 124 -13.24 0.10 2.41
C LEU A 124 -14.70 0.12 2.90
N GLU A 125 -15.66 -0.37 2.11
CA GLU A 125 -17.06 -0.45 2.52
C GLU A 125 -17.22 -1.26 3.81
N LYS A 126 -16.58 -2.44 3.86
CA LYS A 126 -16.57 -3.33 5.02
C LYS A 126 -15.76 -2.78 6.20
N ARG A 127 -15.11 -1.63 6.02
CA ARG A 127 -14.37 -0.88 7.06
C ARG A 127 -15.12 0.37 7.53
N GLY A 128 -16.41 0.48 7.19
CA GLY A 128 -17.30 1.55 7.65
C GLY A 128 -17.19 2.83 6.83
N VAL A 129 -16.47 2.83 5.71
CA VAL A 129 -16.44 3.97 4.78
C VAL A 129 -17.72 3.98 3.95
N LYS A 130 -18.34 5.15 3.80
CA LYS A 130 -19.45 5.34 2.87
C LYS A 130 -18.99 6.18 1.69
N ARG A 131 -19.54 5.95 0.50
CA ARG A 131 -19.28 6.79 -0.69
C ARG A 131 -19.56 8.29 -0.44
N ALA A 132 -20.56 8.59 0.40
CA ALA A 132 -20.88 9.95 0.82
C ALA A 132 -19.73 10.64 1.60
N ASP A 133 -18.85 9.88 2.23
CA ASP A 133 -17.71 10.41 3.00
C ASP A 133 -16.49 10.72 2.12
N PHE A 134 -16.48 10.28 0.86
CA PHE A 134 -15.32 10.44 -0.04
C PHE A 134 -14.85 11.90 -0.13
N PRO A 135 -15.71 12.92 -0.31
CA PRO A 135 -15.26 14.31 -0.36
C PRO A 135 -14.50 14.74 0.91
N VAL A 136 -15.00 14.35 2.09
CA VAL A 136 -14.38 14.68 3.38
C VAL A 136 -13.06 13.92 3.56
N ILE A 137 -13.02 12.65 3.15
CA ILE A 137 -11.80 11.83 3.22
C ILE A 137 -10.73 12.42 2.32
N ILE A 138 -11.05 12.78 1.08
CA ILE A 138 -10.12 13.38 0.11
C ILE A 138 -9.58 14.71 0.64
N GLU A 139 -10.45 15.57 1.14
CA GLU A 139 -10.07 16.88 1.69
C GLU A 139 -9.06 16.72 2.84
N LYS A 140 -9.37 15.86 3.82
CA LYS A 140 -8.49 15.63 4.97
C LYS A 140 -7.21 14.89 4.59
N ALA A 141 -7.30 13.87 3.74
CA ALA A 141 -6.14 13.06 3.34
C ALA A 141 -5.14 13.88 2.51
N SER A 142 -5.61 14.82 1.68
CA SER A 142 -4.74 15.72 0.92
C SER A 142 -3.86 16.61 1.80
N ARG A 143 -4.29 16.88 3.04
CA ARG A 143 -3.56 17.69 4.02
C ARG A 143 -2.74 16.88 5.01
N ALA A 144 -2.86 15.55 5.01
CA ALA A 144 -2.14 14.68 5.94
C ALA A 144 -0.62 14.79 5.72
N SER A 145 0.16 14.86 6.80
CA SER A 145 1.62 14.94 6.72
C SER A 145 2.22 13.74 5.98
N SER A 146 1.67 12.54 6.18
CA SER A 146 2.07 11.31 5.49
C SER A 146 1.86 11.38 3.97
N MET A 147 0.84 12.11 3.49
CA MET A 147 0.56 12.27 2.05
C MET A 147 1.71 12.98 1.33
N LYS A 148 2.42 13.89 2.01
CA LYS A 148 3.57 14.63 1.47
C LYS A 148 4.76 13.73 1.11
N GLY A 149 4.83 12.52 1.67
CA GLY A 149 5.85 11.53 1.34
C GLY A 149 5.55 10.74 0.06
N ASN A 150 4.35 10.88 -0.52
CA ASN A 150 4.03 10.21 -1.79
C ASN A 150 4.95 10.75 -2.90
N PRO A 151 5.49 9.89 -3.79
CA PRO A 151 6.45 10.33 -4.82
C PRO A 151 5.88 11.40 -5.76
N PHE A 152 4.56 11.39 -5.98
CA PHE A 152 3.89 12.39 -6.81
C PHE A 152 2.79 13.09 -6.00
N PRO A 153 2.61 14.41 -6.15
CA PRO A 153 1.41 15.05 -5.65
C PRO A 153 0.19 14.47 -6.37
N LEU A 154 -0.87 14.18 -5.62
CA LEU A 154 -2.10 13.60 -6.15
C LEU A 154 -3.21 14.66 -6.20
N THR A 155 -3.95 14.71 -7.32
CA THR A 155 -5.12 15.58 -7.44
C THR A 155 -6.34 14.99 -6.73
N ALA A 156 -7.38 15.80 -6.51
CA ALA A 156 -8.62 15.32 -5.90
C ALA A 156 -9.27 14.19 -6.71
N GLU A 157 -9.19 14.24 -8.04
CA GLU A 157 -9.71 13.22 -8.95
C GLU A 157 -8.93 11.91 -8.82
N GLN A 158 -7.60 11.97 -8.70
CA GLN A 158 -6.76 10.79 -8.48
C GLN A 158 -7.01 10.17 -7.11
N LEU A 159 -7.18 11.01 -6.08
CA LEU A 159 -7.55 10.55 -4.74
C LEU A 159 -8.93 9.88 -4.73
N PHE A 160 -9.90 10.42 -5.48
CA PHE A 160 -11.21 9.79 -5.67
C PHE A 160 -11.09 8.43 -6.35
N GLN A 161 -10.33 8.33 -7.44
CA GLN A 161 -10.12 7.06 -8.16
C GLN A 161 -9.50 5.99 -7.24
N ILE A 162 -8.54 6.36 -6.39
CA ILE A 162 -7.97 5.45 -5.40
C ILE A 162 -9.05 4.92 -4.44
N LEU A 163 -9.90 5.81 -3.91
CA LEU A 163 -10.97 5.40 -2.99
C LEU A 163 -12.02 4.52 -3.68
N ASP A 164 -12.39 4.84 -4.92
CA ASP A 164 -13.39 4.09 -5.69
C ASP A 164 -12.89 2.69 -6.04
N GLU A 165 -11.62 2.56 -6.43
CA GLU A 165 -11.00 1.27 -6.71
C GLU A 165 -10.81 0.42 -5.44
N SER A 166 -10.67 1.06 -4.28
CA SER A 166 -10.46 0.37 -2.99
C SER A 166 -11.75 0.07 -2.22
N PHE A 167 -12.92 0.46 -2.74
CA PHE A 167 -14.21 0.37 -2.06
C PHE A 167 -14.70 -1.07 -1.93
#